data_AF-A0A930BUA5-F1
#
_entry.id   AF-A0A930BUA5-F1
#
_cell.length_a   1.000
_cell.length_b   1.000
_cell.length_c   1.000
_cell.angle_alpha   90.00
_cell.angle_beta   90.00
_cell.angle_gamma   90.00
#
_symmetry.space_group_name_H-M   'P 1'
#
loop_
_entity.id
_entity.type
_entity.pdbx_description
1 polymer ?
#
loop_
_entity_poly.entity_id
_entity_poly.type
_entity_poly.pdbx_seq_one_letter_code
_entity_poly.pdbx_strand_id
1 'polypeptide(L)'
;VTGNVHEPRNYEVLIGTPMDELLKLATPHPDTDGIIMGGPMMGFLVPQPDVPVVKATNCLIAHSDRLFPPKAPEMPCIRCGSCAQACPHELQPFEMYWFSRAKNFGKTQEYHIFDCIECGCCSFVCPSRIPLVQYFRFAKSEIWAREREKNAADQAKERFEFKQLREEREKAEKAEKLAKAAAAQAAKKAAEAAAAAAAGDTAATSPQAADAPAIDAEKAARQAAIQAAMERAKAQREAAQPKNTDNLTPDQQQAAAEIEARRAAARLAVPEAPANEKSE
;
A
#
# COMPACT_ATOMS: atom_id res chain seq x y z
N VAL A 1 -33.20 20.77 -11.86
CA VAL A 1 -33.79 20.14 -10.67
C VAL A 1 -35.16 19.60 -11.06
N THR A 2 -35.44 18.33 -10.78
CA THR A 2 -36.70 17.64 -11.12
C THR A 2 -37.11 16.70 -9.98
N GLY A 3 -38.15 15.87 -10.18
CA GLY A 3 -38.58 14.87 -9.19
C GLY A 3 -39.72 15.36 -8.30
N ASN A 4 -39.61 15.10 -7.00
CA ASN A 4 -40.61 15.46 -5.99
C ASN A 4 -40.56 16.95 -5.59
N VAL A 5 -40.78 17.82 -6.56
CA VAL A 5 -40.78 19.28 -6.38
C VAL A 5 -42.00 19.90 -7.05
N HIS A 6 -42.46 21.04 -6.53
CA HIS A 6 -43.58 21.77 -7.14
C HIS A 6 -43.17 22.44 -8.46
N GLU A 7 -41.95 22.97 -8.56
CA GLU A 7 -41.50 23.79 -9.69
C GLU A 7 -40.21 23.25 -10.32
N PRO A 8 -40.28 22.16 -11.11
CA PRO A 8 -39.11 21.60 -11.80
C PRO A 8 -38.60 22.56 -12.87
N ARG A 9 -37.31 22.88 -12.84
CA ARG A 9 -36.65 23.77 -13.82
C ARG A 9 -35.15 23.55 -13.93
N ASN A 10 -34.58 24.10 -15.00
CA ASN A 10 -33.13 24.18 -15.21
C ASN A 10 -32.58 25.47 -14.62
N TYR A 11 -31.44 25.39 -13.95
CA TYR A 11 -30.75 26.51 -13.35
C TYR A 11 -29.34 26.60 -13.91
N GLU A 12 -28.88 27.81 -14.20
CA GLU A 12 -27.47 28.09 -14.44
C GLU A 12 -26.83 28.49 -13.10
N VAL A 13 -25.80 27.75 -12.69
CA VAL A 13 -25.26 27.81 -11.32
C VAL A 13 -23.74 27.72 -11.36
N LEU A 14 -23.09 28.32 -10.36
CA LEU A 14 -21.64 28.22 -10.22
C LEU A 14 -21.25 26.83 -9.70
N ILE A 15 -20.12 26.31 -10.19
CA ILE A 15 -19.49 25.11 -9.61
C ILE A 15 -19.13 25.42 -8.15
N GLY A 16 -19.53 24.55 -7.23
CA GLY A 16 -19.39 24.74 -5.78
C GLY A 16 -20.69 25.11 -5.06
N THR A 17 -21.75 25.52 -5.79
CA THR A 17 -23.05 25.85 -5.18
C THR A 17 -23.62 24.64 -4.44
N PRO A 18 -24.07 24.77 -3.18
CA PRO A 18 -24.67 23.65 -2.45
C PRO A 18 -25.96 23.13 -3.13
N MET A 19 -26.12 21.81 -3.23
CA MET A 19 -27.30 21.22 -3.89
C MET A 19 -28.63 21.54 -3.17
N ASP A 20 -28.61 21.68 -1.84
CA ASP A 20 -29.76 22.06 -1.03
C ASP A 20 -30.34 23.43 -1.42
N GLU A 21 -29.50 24.41 -1.75
CA GLU A 21 -29.97 25.73 -2.19
C GLU A 21 -30.78 25.62 -3.49
N LEU A 22 -30.32 24.78 -4.42
CA LEU A 22 -31.02 24.54 -5.68
C LEU A 22 -32.32 23.79 -5.49
N LEU A 23 -32.37 22.87 -4.52
CA LEU A 23 -33.58 22.15 -4.18
C LEU A 23 -34.64 23.10 -3.61
N LYS A 24 -34.25 23.99 -2.68
CA LYS A 24 -35.14 25.00 -2.08
C LYS A 24 -35.77 25.92 -3.13
N LEU A 25 -35.00 26.33 -4.15
CA LEU A 25 -35.51 27.14 -5.26
C LEU A 25 -36.59 26.44 -6.07
N ALA A 26 -36.56 25.10 -6.16
CA ALA A 26 -37.56 24.30 -6.86
C ALA A 26 -38.80 24.00 -5.99
N THR A 27 -38.83 24.46 -4.73
CA THR A 27 -39.92 24.21 -3.76
C THR A 27 -40.21 22.71 -3.59
N PRO A 28 -39.41 21.97 -2.78
CA PRO A 28 -39.59 20.54 -2.61
C PRO A 28 -40.88 20.22 -1.86
N HIS A 29 -41.48 19.07 -2.16
CA HIS A 29 -42.64 18.61 -1.39
C HIS A 29 -42.20 18.15 0.03
N PRO A 30 -43.11 18.18 1.03
CA PRO A 30 -42.78 17.78 2.41
C PRO A 30 -42.32 16.32 2.58
N ASP A 31 -42.71 15.43 1.66
CA ASP A 31 -42.30 14.02 1.61
C ASP A 31 -40.98 13.79 0.85
N THR A 32 -40.21 14.86 0.60
CA THR A 32 -38.88 14.77 0.00
C THR A 32 -37.86 14.39 1.07
N ASP A 33 -37.21 13.25 0.88
CA ASP A 33 -36.32 12.60 1.84
C ASP A 33 -34.85 12.56 1.36
N GLY A 34 -34.56 13.01 0.14
CA GLY A 34 -33.20 13.08 -0.36
C GLY A 34 -33.03 13.69 -1.75
N ILE A 35 -31.78 13.69 -2.22
CA ILE A 35 -31.39 14.21 -3.53
C ILE A 35 -30.64 13.10 -4.28
N ILE A 36 -31.10 12.75 -5.47
CA ILE A 36 -30.34 11.94 -6.42
C ILE A 36 -29.55 12.86 -7.33
N MET A 37 -28.24 12.68 -7.38
CA MET A 37 -27.37 13.33 -8.35
C MET A 37 -27.26 12.44 -9.59
N GLY A 38 -27.68 12.96 -10.75
CA GLY A 38 -27.69 12.27 -12.03
C GLY A 38 -29.10 11.97 -12.54
N GLY A 39 -29.24 10.94 -13.38
CA GLY A 39 -30.52 10.50 -13.92
C GLY A 39 -31.22 9.47 -13.01
N PRO A 40 -32.49 9.12 -13.28
CA PRO A 40 -33.25 8.17 -12.46
C PRO A 40 -32.66 6.74 -12.47
N MET A 41 -31.90 6.40 -13.51
CA MET A 41 -31.29 5.08 -13.67
C MET A 41 -29.85 5.04 -13.12
N MET A 42 -29.03 6.06 -13.44
CA MET A 42 -27.59 6.06 -13.12
C MET A 42 -27.20 6.92 -11.92
N GLY A 43 -28.11 7.79 -11.49
CA GLY A 43 -27.87 8.65 -10.36
C GLY A 43 -27.73 7.86 -9.07
N PHE A 44 -27.10 8.50 -8.09
CA PHE A 44 -26.95 7.97 -6.75
C PHE A 44 -27.54 8.95 -5.74
N LEU A 45 -28.03 8.40 -4.64
CA LEU A 45 -28.49 9.20 -3.52
C LEU A 45 -27.27 9.89 -2.88
N VAL A 46 -27.32 11.21 -2.81
CA VAL A 46 -26.26 12.01 -2.21
C VAL A 46 -26.28 11.81 -0.69
N PRO A 47 -25.13 11.56 -0.04
CA PRO A 47 -25.09 11.28 1.40
C PRO A 47 -25.54 12.45 2.26
N GLN A 48 -25.29 13.69 1.82
CA GLN A 48 -25.66 14.92 2.51
C GLN A 48 -26.13 15.98 1.50
N PRO A 49 -27.14 16.80 1.82
CA PRO A 49 -27.73 17.74 0.87
C PRO A 49 -26.86 18.99 0.60
N ASP A 50 -25.86 19.27 1.43
CA ASP A 50 -24.93 20.39 1.32
C ASP A 50 -23.75 20.14 0.36
N VAL A 51 -23.68 18.95 -0.24
CA VAL A 51 -22.65 18.60 -1.22
C VAL A 51 -22.66 19.60 -2.38
N PRO A 52 -21.48 20.05 -2.86
CA PRO A 52 -21.39 21.04 -3.92
C PRO A 52 -21.74 20.47 -5.29
N VAL A 53 -22.35 21.30 -6.13
CA VAL A 53 -22.46 21.06 -7.57
C VAL A 53 -21.06 21.03 -8.19
N VAL A 54 -20.69 19.90 -8.76
CA VAL A 54 -19.43 19.70 -9.49
C VAL A 54 -19.66 19.64 -11.00
N LYS A 55 -18.58 19.67 -11.80
CA LYS A 55 -18.65 19.54 -13.26
C LYS A 55 -19.41 18.29 -13.75
N ALA A 56 -19.38 17.20 -12.98
CA ALA A 56 -20.07 15.96 -13.30
C ALA A 56 -21.59 15.99 -12.98
N THR A 57 -22.09 17.06 -12.36
CA THR A 57 -23.51 17.21 -12.02
C THR A 57 -24.31 17.48 -13.29
N ASN A 58 -25.06 16.49 -13.74
CA ASN A 58 -26.00 16.65 -14.86
C ASN A 58 -27.36 17.15 -14.36
N CYS A 59 -27.97 16.41 -13.43
CA CYS A 59 -29.32 16.63 -12.97
C CYS A 59 -29.39 16.36 -11.46
N LEU A 60 -30.29 17.06 -10.78
CA LEU A 60 -30.65 16.82 -9.39
C LEU A 60 -32.11 16.43 -9.36
N ILE A 61 -32.41 15.26 -8.82
CA ILE A 61 -33.77 14.73 -8.69
C ILE A 61 -34.12 14.67 -7.21
N ALA A 62 -35.17 15.37 -6.80
CA ALA A 62 -35.72 15.25 -5.47
C ALA A 62 -36.32 13.86 -5.27
N HIS A 63 -35.75 13.12 -4.32
CA HIS A 63 -36.17 11.76 -3.98
C HIS A 63 -37.47 11.80 -3.16
N SER A 64 -38.25 10.72 -3.31
CA SER A 64 -39.33 10.36 -2.41
C SER A 64 -39.58 8.87 -2.58
N ASP A 65 -39.99 8.19 -1.52
CA ASP A 65 -40.36 6.76 -1.58
C ASP A 65 -41.48 6.49 -2.60
N ARG A 66 -42.32 7.48 -2.88
CA ARG A 66 -43.38 7.38 -3.89
C ARG A 66 -42.83 7.30 -5.32
N LEU A 67 -41.80 8.08 -5.63
CA LEU A 67 -41.16 8.08 -6.96
C LEU A 67 -40.12 6.95 -7.09
N PHE A 68 -39.44 6.64 -5.99
CA PHE A 68 -38.36 5.66 -5.91
C PHE A 68 -38.66 4.67 -4.79
N PRO A 69 -39.63 3.76 -4.98
CA PRO A 69 -39.98 2.81 -3.94
C PRO A 69 -38.81 1.89 -3.61
N PRO A 70 -38.72 1.41 -2.35
CA PRO A 70 -37.67 0.51 -1.93
C PRO A 70 -37.63 -0.71 -2.84
N LYS A 71 -36.42 -1.06 -3.28
CA LYS A 71 -36.22 -2.20 -4.17
C LYS A 71 -36.61 -3.47 -3.42
N ALA A 72 -37.52 -4.23 -4.01
CA ALA A 72 -37.85 -5.55 -3.53
C ALA A 72 -36.62 -6.48 -3.57
N PRO A 73 -36.58 -7.50 -2.71
CA PRO A 73 -35.39 -8.33 -2.52
C PRO A 73 -34.94 -9.01 -3.82
N GLU A 74 -33.62 -9.19 -3.94
CA GLU A 74 -33.01 -9.94 -5.03
C GLU A 74 -33.52 -11.39 -5.02
N MET A 75 -34.01 -11.86 -6.17
CA MET A 75 -34.40 -13.25 -6.38
C MET A 75 -33.33 -13.97 -7.22
N PRO A 76 -33.28 -15.31 -7.19
CA PRO A 76 -32.36 -16.06 -8.04
C PRO A 76 -32.57 -15.78 -9.53
N CYS A 77 -31.47 -15.77 -10.28
CA CYS A 77 -31.50 -15.58 -11.74
C CYS A 77 -32.21 -16.75 -12.43
N ILE A 78 -33.25 -16.46 -13.21
CA ILE A 78 -34.01 -17.46 -13.99
C ILE A 78 -33.50 -17.64 -15.44
N ARG A 79 -32.37 -17.02 -15.80
CA ARG A 79 -31.77 -17.07 -17.16
C ARG A 79 -32.72 -16.65 -18.31
N CYS A 80 -33.56 -15.64 -18.08
CA CYS A 80 -34.54 -15.17 -19.07
C CYS A 80 -33.95 -14.47 -20.32
N GLY A 81 -32.69 -14.03 -20.29
CA GLY A 81 -32.04 -13.35 -21.43
C GLY A 81 -32.39 -11.86 -21.61
N SER A 82 -33.37 -11.30 -20.88
CA SER A 82 -33.79 -9.89 -21.04
C SER A 82 -32.66 -8.88 -20.83
N CYS A 83 -31.70 -9.20 -19.97
CA CYS A 83 -30.53 -8.36 -19.72
C CYS A 83 -29.63 -8.16 -20.95
N ALA A 84 -29.49 -9.19 -21.80
CA ALA A 84 -28.69 -9.11 -23.02
C ALA A 84 -29.43 -8.30 -24.10
N GLN A 85 -30.74 -8.51 -24.24
CA GLN A 85 -31.57 -7.78 -25.21
C GLN A 85 -31.63 -6.27 -24.91
N ALA A 86 -31.63 -5.88 -23.64
CA ALA A 86 -31.66 -4.47 -23.24
C ALA A 86 -30.28 -3.80 -23.20
N CYS A 87 -29.18 -4.53 -23.49
CA CYS A 87 -27.84 -3.96 -23.43
C CYS A 87 -27.55 -3.12 -24.67
N PRO A 88 -27.28 -1.80 -24.54
CA PRO A 88 -26.97 -0.96 -25.70
C PRO A 88 -25.60 -1.23 -26.34
N HIS A 89 -24.76 -2.04 -25.68
CA HIS A 89 -23.42 -2.42 -26.16
C HIS A 89 -23.37 -3.91 -26.54
N GLU A 90 -24.52 -4.58 -26.62
CA GLU A 90 -24.63 -5.99 -27.03
C GLU A 90 -23.74 -6.97 -26.23
N LEU A 91 -23.44 -6.61 -24.97
CA LEU A 91 -22.66 -7.45 -24.06
C LEU A 91 -23.50 -8.66 -23.58
N GLN A 92 -22.85 -9.54 -22.81
CA GLN A 92 -23.52 -10.67 -22.13
C GLN A 92 -23.59 -10.47 -20.60
N PRO A 93 -24.49 -9.58 -20.08
CA PRO A 93 -24.58 -9.30 -18.65
C PRO A 93 -24.81 -10.52 -17.76
N PHE A 94 -25.48 -11.55 -18.27
CA PHE A 94 -25.72 -12.79 -17.54
C PHE A 94 -24.41 -13.49 -17.15
N GLU A 95 -23.53 -13.75 -18.12
CA GLU A 95 -22.23 -14.41 -17.88
C GLU A 95 -21.33 -13.52 -17.01
N MET A 96 -21.28 -12.22 -17.35
CA MET A 96 -20.53 -11.23 -16.59
C MET A 96 -20.94 -11.21 -15.12
N TYR A 97 -22.24 -11.33 -14.82
CA TYR A 97 -22.75 -11.36 -13.45
C TYR A 97 -22.30 -12.61 -12.71
N TRP A 98 -22.40 -13.79 -13.33
CA TRP A 98 -21.97 -15.03 -12.70
C TRP A 98 -20.48 -15.01 -12.36
N PHE A 99 -19.64 -14.54 -13.28
CA PHE A 99 -18.20 -14.43 -13.03
C PHE A 99 -17.86 -13.33 -12.02
N SER A 100 -18.55 -12.18 -12.06
CA SER A 100 -18.37 -11.10 -11.08
C SER A 100 -18.77 -11.55 -9.68
N ARG A 101 -19.90 -12.25 -9.53
CA ARG A 101 -20.38 -12.80 -8.26
C ARG A 101 -19.46 -13.88 -7.71
N ALA A 102 -18.91 -14.72 -8.59
CA ALA A 102 -17.92 -15.73 -8.22
C ALA A 102 -16.50 -15.15 -7.99
N LYS A 103 -16.30 -13.82 -8.10
CA LYS A 103 -14.99 -13.16 -8.03
C LYS A 103 -13.96 -13.70 -9.03
N ASN A 104 -14.43 -14.28 -10.14
CA ASN A 104 -13.58 -14.74 -11.24
C ASN A 104 -13.36 -13.60 -12.23
N PHE A 105 -12.44 -12.71 -11.89
CA PHE A 105 -12.20 -11.50 -12.68
C PHE A 105 -11.46 -11.75 -14.00
N GLY A 106 -10.74 -12.87 -14.14
CA GLY A 106 -10.10 -13.24 -15.40
C GLY A 106 -11.14 -13.45 -16.51
N LYS A 107 -12.11 -14.34 -16.25
CA LYS A 107 -13.24 -14.54 -17.16
C LYS A 107 -14.09 -13.28 -17.31
N THR A 108 -14.30 -12.53 -16.24
CA THR A 108 -15.06 -11.26 -16.33
C THR A 108 -14.44 -10.28 -17.33
N GLN A 109 -13.11 -10.25 -17.45
CA GLN A 109 -12.40 -9.46 -18.46
C GLN A 109 -12.52 -10.04 -19.88
N GLU A 110 -12.49 -11.36 -20.02
CA GLU A 110 -12.75 -12.04 -21.31
C GLU A 110 -14.14 -11.69 -21.88
N TYR A 111 -15.12 -11.45 -21.01
CA TYR A 111 -16.46 -10.95 -21.38
C TYR A 111 -16.55 -9.42 -21.48
N HIS A 112 -15.44 -8.73 -21.67
CA HIS A 112 -15.38 -7.30 -21.98
C HIS A 112 -16.09 -6.40 -20.94
N ILE A 113 -15.91 -6.69 -19.65
CA ILE A 113 -16.51 -5.89 -18.55
C ILE A 113 -16.20 -4.39 -18.62
N PHE A 114 -15.06 -4.01 -19.20
CA PHE A 114 -14.67 -2.61 -19.33
C PHE A 114 -15.47 -1.84 -20.39
N ASP A 115 -16.10 -2.52 -21.34
CA ASP A 115 -16.97 -1.91 -22.35
C ASP A 115 -18.36 -1.60 -21.76
N CYS A 116 -18.70 -2.15 -20.59
CA CYS A 116 -19.94 -1.82 -19.91
C CYS A 116 -19.93 -0.36 -19.45
N ILE A 117 -20.76 0.50 -20.03
CA ILE A 117 -20.89 1.91 -19.58
C ILE A 117 -21.73 2.10 -18.31
N GLU A 118 -22.07 1.01 -17.60
CA GLU A 118 -22.83 1.05 -16.36
C GLU A 118 -24.19 1.76 -16.50
N CYS A 119 -24.87 1.59 -17.63
CA CYS A 119 -26.14 2.26 -17.96
C CYS A 119 -27.40 1.66 -17.30
N GLY A 120 -27.29 0.62 -16.47
CA GLY A 120 -28.39 0.20 -15.58
C GLY A 120 -29.55 -0.51 -16.26
N CYS A 121 -29.63 -0.50 -17.59
CA CYS A 121 -30.71 -1.08 -18.38
C CYS A 121 -30.93 -2.55 -18.02
N CYS A 122 -29.85 -3.32 -17.91
CA CYS A 122 -29.87 -4.73 -17.53
C CYS A 122 -30.45 -4.98 -16.13
N SER A 123 -30.19 -4.08 -15.16
CA SER A 123 -30.69 -4.22 -13.79
C SER A 123 -32.17 -3.86 -13.69
N PHE A 124 -32.62 -2.90 -14.50
CA PHE A 124 -34.01 -2.46 -14.53
C PHE A 124 -34.94 -3.49 -15.17
N VAL A 125 -34.54 -4.10 -16.29
CA VAL A 125 -35.37 -5.10 -16.98
C VAL A 125 -35.34 -6.49 -16.32
N CYS A 126 -34.51 -6.68 -15.28
CA CYS A 126 -34.34 -7.99 -14.67
C CYS A 126 -35.60 -8.40 -13.87
N PRO A 127 -36.30 -9.50 -14.24
CA PRO A 127 -37.48 -9.95 -13.49
C PRO A 127 -37.12 -10.42 -12.07
N SER A 128 -35.89 -10.89 -11.88
CA SER A 128 -35.35 -11.29 -10.58
C SER A 128 -34.83 -10.12 -9.74
N ARG A 129 -34.93 -8.87 -10.24
CA ARG A 129 -34.48 -7.63 -9.57
C ARG A 129 -33.00 -7.66 -9.14
N ILE A 130 -32.17 -8.37 -9.89
CA ILE A 130 -30.72 -8.48 -9.61
C ILE A 130 -30.05 -7.14 -9.92
N PRO A 131 -29.28 -6.53 -8.99
CA PRO A 131 -28.58 -5.28 -9.21
C PRO A 131 -27.28 -5.48 -10.01
N LEU A 132 -27.39 -5.97 -11.25
CA LEU A 132 -26.27 -6.35 -12.13
C LEU A 132 -25.17 -5.27 -12.21
N VAL A 133 -25.54 -4.00 -12.34
CA VAL A 133 -24.56 -2.90 -12.45
C VAL A 133 -23.72 -2.74 -11.18
N GLN A 134 -24.27 -3.03 -9.99
CA GLN A 134 -23.48 -2.96 -8.76
C GLN A 134 -22.40 -4.05 -8.73
N TYR A 135 -22.72 -5.25 -9.19
CA TYR A 135 -21.72 -6.32 -9.34
C TYR A 135 -20.64 -5.95 -10.38
N PHE A 136 -21.01 -5.28 -11.47
CA PHE A 136 -20.05 -4.82 -12.47
C PHE A 136 -19.13 -3.70 -11.97
N ARG A 137 -19.68 -2.72 -11.26
CA ARG A 137 -18.91 -1.67 -10.57
C ARG A 137 -17.93 -2.25 -9.58
N PHE A 138 -18.39 -3.21 -8.77
CA PHE A 138 -17.54 -3.96 -7.85
C PHE A 138 -16.41 -4.68 -8.61
N ALA A 139 -16.74 -5.46 -9.65
CA ALA A 139 -15.74 -6.20 -10.43
C ALA A 139 -14.69 -5.30 -11.07
N LYS A 140 -15.10 -4.18 -11.70
CA LYS A 140 -14.15 -3.21 -12.28
C LYS A 140 -13.24 -2.59 -11.23
N SER A 141 -13.81 -2.19 -10.09
CA SER A 141 -13.06 -1.55 -9.00
C SER A 141 -12.01 -2.51 -8.43
N GLU A 142 -12.37 -3.79 -8.25
CA GLU A 142 -11.47 -4.86 -7.82
C GLU A 142 -10.37 -5.15 -8.84
N ILE A 143 -10.70 -5.21 -10.14
CA ILE A 143 -9.70 -5.40 -11.20
C ILE A 143 -8.70 -4.25 -11.19
N TRP A 144 -9.16 -3.01 -11.11
CA TRP A 144 -8.27 -1.85 -11.03
C TRP A 144 -7.45 -1.82 -9.73
N ALA A 145 -8.02 -2.27 -8.61
CA ALA A 145 -7.27 -2.38 -7.36
C ALA A 145 -6.11 -3.37 -7.48
N ARG A 146 -6.37 -4.56 -8.04
CA ARG A 146 -5.35 -5.58 -8.30
C ARG A 146 -4.27 -5.09 -9.28
N GLU A 147 -4.68 -4.35 -10.31
CA GLU A 147 -3.74 -3.79 -11.29
C GLU A 147 -2.85 -2.71 -10.66
N ARG A 148 -3.41 -1.84 -9.81
CA ARG A 148 -2.62 -0.87 -9.04
C ARG A 148 -1.62 -1.54 -8.10
N GLU A 149 -2.04 -2.59 -7.40
CA GLU A 149 -1.17 -3.36 -6.51
C GLU A 149 -0.04 -4.05 -7.28
N LYS A 150 -0.36 -4.68 -8.41
CA LYS A 150 0.61 -5.30 -9.30
C LYS A 150 1.63 -4.28 -9.82
N ASN A 151 1.17 -3.14 -10.33
CA ASN A 151 2.05 -2.08 -10.81
C ASN A 151 2.94 -1.51 -9.69
N ALA A 152 2.41 -1.35 -8.48
CA ALA A 152 3.21 -0.94 -7.32
C ALA A 152 4.27 -1.99 -6.94
N ALA A 153 3.93 -3.28 -6.99
CA ALA A 153 4.85 -4.37 -6.73
C ALA A 153 5.95 -4.44 -7.79
N ASP A 154 5.62 -4.26 -9.06
CA ASP A 154 6.59 -4.29 -10.15
C ASP A 154 7.55 -3.09 -10.08
N GLN A 155 7.04 -1.87 -9.80
CA GLN A 155 7.89 -0.71 -9.52
C GLN A 155 8.81 -0.92 -8.31
N ALA A 156 8.34 -1.62 -7.27
CA ALA A 156 9.16 -1.92 -6.10
C ALA A 156 10.29 -2.92 -6.44
N LYS A 157 10.02 -3.93 -7.28
CA LYS A 157 11.04 -4.86 -7.78
C LYS A 157 12.09 -4.14 -8.61
N GLU A 158 11.68 -3.29 -9.55
CA GLU A 158 12.61 -2.50 -10.38
C GLU A 158 13.53 -1.63 -9.51
N ARG A 159 12.99 -0.96 -8.48
CA ARG A 159 13.79 -0.17 -7.53
C ARG A 159 14.77 -1.02 -6.74
N PHE A 160 14.36 -2.23 -6.33
CA PHE A 160 15.21 -3.14 -5.58
C PHE A 160 16.34 -3.71 -6.44
N GLU A 161 16.04 -4.13 -7.66
CA GLU A 161 17.02 -4.61 -8.64
C GLU A 161 18.04 -3.53 -8.99
N PHE A 162 17.60 -2.28 -9.20
CA PHE A 162 18.51 -1.16 -9.43
C PHE A 162 19.45 -0.90 -8.24
N LYS A 163 18.95 -1.02 -7.01
CA LYS A 163 19.77 -0.90 -5.80
C LYS A 163 20.79 -2.05 -5.70
N GLN A 164 20.39 -3.28 -5.98
CA GLN A 164 21.30 -4.44 -5.99
C GLN A 164 22.42 -4.24 -7.01
N LEU A 165 22.10 -3.85 -8.24
CA LEU A 165 23.10 -3.59 -9.28
C LEU A 165 24.09 -2.49 -8.85
N ARG A 166 23.61 -1.44 -8.18
CA ARG A 166 24.48 -0.38 -7.65
C ARG A 166 25.40 -0.91 -6.54
N GLU A 167 24.87 -1.67 -5.59
CA GLU A 167 25.66 -2.26 -4.51
C GLU A 167 26.68 -3.29 -5.00
N GLU A 168 26.34 -4.10 -5.99
CA GLU A 168 27.25 -5.07 -6.63
C GLU A 168 28.38 -4.36 -7.35
N ARG A 169 28.09 -3.29 -8.10
CA ARG A 169 29.12 -2.45 -8.74
C ARG A 169 30.05 -1.82 -7.71
N GLU A 170 29.51 -1.23 -6.64
CA GLU A 170 30.33 -0.64 -5.57
C GLU A 170 31.17 -1.69 -4.83
N LYS A 171 30.65 -2.90 -4.60
CA LYS A 171 31.39 -4.01 -3.99
C LYS A 171 32.50 -4.50 -4.93
N ALA A 172 32.24 -4.64 -6.22
CA ALA A 172 33.23 -5.02 -7.22
C ALA A 172 34.35 -3.98 -7.32
N GLU A 173 34.01 -2.69 -7.42
CA GLU A 173 34.99 -1.60 -7.45
C GLU A 173 35.84 -1.55 -6.16
N LYS A 174 35.22 -1.76 -4.98
CA LYS A 174 35.95 -1.84 -3.71
C LYS A 174 36.85 -3.07 -3.65
N ALA A 175 36.38 -4.23 -4.12
CA ALA A 175 37.16 -5.46 -4.18
C ALA A 175 38.36 -5.32 -5.13
N GLU A 176 38.18 -4.70 -6.30
CA GLU A 176 39.27 -4.39 -7.23
C GLU A 176 40.29 -3.42 -6.64
N LYS A 177 39.84 -2.36 -5.95
CA LYS A 177 40.74 -1.42 -5.25
C LYS A 177 41.55 -2.11 -4.16
N LEU A 178 40.91 -2.96 -3.36
CA LEU A 178 41.58 -3.75 -2.33
C LEU A 178 42.55 -4.77 -2.93
N ALA A 179 42.19 -5.44 -4.04
CA ALA A 179 43.07 -6.37 -4.74
C ALA A 179 44.29 -5.66 -5.33
N LYS A 180 44.11 -4.48 -5.96
CA LYS A 180 45.21 -3.65 -6.47
C LYS A 180 46.11 -3.15 -5.32
N ALA A 181 45.53 -2.71 -4.21
CA ALA A 181 46.29 -2.30 -3.03
C ALA A 181 47.06 -3.47 -2.40
N ALA A 182 46.46 -4.66 -2.30
CA ALA A 182 47.12 -5.86 -1.81
C ALA A 182 48.25 -6.32 -2.75
N ALA A 183 48.04 -6.28 -4.06
CA ALA A 183 49.07 -6.58 -5.06
C ALA A 183 50.23 -5.58 -5.00
N ALA A 184 49.94 -4.28 -4.85
CA ALA A 184 50.97 -3.25 -4.68
C ALA A 184 51.74 -3.41 -3.36
N GLN A 185 51.07 -3.79 -2.27
CA GLN A 185 51.73 -4.08 -0.99
C GLN A 185 52.57 -5.36 -1.06
N ALA A 186 52.10 -6.41 -1.74
CA ALA A 186 52.87 -7.64 -1.97
C ALA A 186 54.09 -7.37 -2.85
N ALA A 187 53.97 -6.55 -3.89
CA ALA A 187 55.08 -6.11 -4.72
C ALA A 187 56.09 -5.26 -3.93
N LYS A 188 55.63 -4.34 -3.07
CA LYS A 188 56.51 -3.59 -2.15
C LYS A 188 57.22 -4.51 -1.16
N LYS A 189 56.52 -5.46 -0.53
CA LYS A 189 57.14 -6.44 0.37
C LYS A 189 58.13 -7.35 -0.34
N ALA A 190 57.85 -7.74 -1.59
CA ALA A 190 58.78 -8.51 -2.41
C ALA A 190 60.02 -7.69 -2.81
N ALA A 191 59.85 -6.39 -3.11
CA ALA A 191 60.95 -5.47 -3.38
C ALA A 191 61.79 -5.18 -2.12
N GLU A 192 61.16 -5.01 -0.95
CA GLU A 192 61.82 -4.86 0.34
C GLU A 192 62.54 -6.15 0.76
N ALA A 193 61.97 -7.33 0.51
CA ALA A 193 62.63 -8.61 0.73
C ALA A 193 63.81 -8.83 -0.23
N ALA A 194 63.71 -8.40 -1.49
CA ALA A 194 64.82 -8.43 -2.44
C ALA A 194 65.93 -7.42 -2.06
N ALA A 195 65.58 -6.25 -1.52
CA ALA A 195 66.53 -5.28 -1.00
C ALA A 195 67.21 -5.77 0.30
N ALA A 196 66.48 -6.46 1.18
CA ALA A 196 67.03 -7.10 2.37
C ALA A 196 67.95 -8.29 2.03
N ALA A 197 67.65 -9.04 0.96
CA ALA A 197 68.52 -10.09 0.45
C ALA A 197 69.81 -9.54 -0.20
N ALA A 198 69.75 -8.36 -0.82
CA ALA A 198 70.93 -7.67 -1.38
C ALA A 198 71.83 -7.03 -0.30
N ALA A 199 71.31 -6.79 0.91
CA ALA A 199 72.09 -6.34 2.07
C ALA A 199 72.71 -7.50 2.89
N GLY A 200 72.50 -8.75 2.48
CA GLY A 200 72.92 -9.97 3.17
C GLY A 200 74.21 -10.61 2.66
N ASP A 201 75.10 -9.87 1.97
CA ASP A 201 76.45 -10.33 1.65
C ASP A 201 77.47 -9.55 2.49
N THR A 202 77.64 -9.96 3.74
CA THR A 202 78.92 -9.97 4.46
C THR A 202 78.76 -10.65 5.81
N ALA A 203 79.77 -11.46 6.14
CA ALA A 203 80.03 -12.15 7.40
C ALA A 203 79.36 -13.54 7.59
N ALA A 204 80.14 -14.55 7.20
CA ALA A 204 80.10 -15.89 7.74
C ALA A 204 80.19 -15.90 9.28
N THR A 205 79.39 -16.75 9.94
CA THR A 205 79.77 -17.91 10.80
C THR A 205 78.58 -18.22 11.75
N SER A 206 78.03 -19.43 11.68
CA SER A 206 76.96 -19.93 12.60
C SER A 206 77.56 -20.47 13.92
N PRO A 207 76.77 -20.93 14.92
CA PRO A 207 75.33 -20.74 15.19
C PRO A 207 75.02 -20.36 16.67
N GLN A 208 73.97 -19.59 16.93
CA GLN A 208 73.23 -19.73 18.20
C GLN A 208 71.79 -19.25 18.04
N ALA A 209 70.88 -20.17 18.37
CA ALA A 209 69.46 -19.98 18.41
C ALA A 209 69.07 -19.04 19.57
N ALA A 210 68.25 -18.04 19.26
CA ALA A 210 67.15 -17.49 20.07
C ALA A 210 66.86 -16.07 19.59
N ASP A 211 65.74 -15.87 18.89
CA ASP A 211 64.85 -14.73 19.13
C ASP A 211 63.58 -14.87 18.28
N ALA A 212 62.67 -15.70 18.80
CA ALA A 212 61.29 -15.78 18.37
C ALA A 212 60.29 -15.61 19.53
N PRO A 213 60.32 -14.53 20.35
CA PRO A 213 59.14 -14.19 21.16
C PRO A 213 58.50 -12.82 20.86
N ALA A 214 59.12 -11.96 20.05
CA ALA A 214 58.63 -10.58 19.90
C ALA A 214 57.42 -10.41 18.96
N ILE A 215 57.30 -11.23 17.91
CA ILE A 215 56.26 -11.05 16.87
C ILE A 215 54.91 -11.67 17.27
N ASP A 216 54.95 -12.77 18.04
CA ASP A 216 53.74 -13.44 18.54
C ASP A 216 53.11 -12.69 19.73
N ALA A 217 53.92 -12.03 20.55
CA ALA A 217 53.46 -11.18 21.65
C ALA A 217 52.67 -9.96 21.16
N GLU A 218 53.09 -9.32 20.06
CA GLU A 218 52.39 -8.17 19.48
C GLU A 218 51.05 -8.55 18.83
N LYS A 219 50.98 -9.77 18.24
CA LYS A 219 49.75 -10.30 17.65
C LYS A 219 48.72 -10.72 18.72
N ALA A 220 49.17 -11.31 19.83
CA ALA A 220 48.34 -11.65 20.98
C ALA A 220 47.78 -10.39 21.67
N ALA A 221 48.60 -9.34 21.82
CA ALA A 221 48.15 -8.06 22.38
C ALA A 221 47.07 -7.38 21.51
N ARG A 222 47.20 -7.42 20.18
CA ARG A 222 46.17 -6.91 19.25
C ARG A 222 44.88 -7.71 19.29
N GLN A 223 44.95 -9.04 19.41
CA GLN A 223 43.75 -9.89 19.52
C GLN A 223 43.00 -9.65 20.84
N ALA A 224 43.72 -9.49 21.96
CA ALA A 224 43.13 -9.13 23.24
C ALA A 224 42.46 -7.74 23.21
N ALA A 225 43.08 -6.76 22.55
CA ALA A 225 42.49 -5.43 22.40
C ALA A 225 41.21 -5.42 21.55
N ILE A 226 41.13 -6.25 20.50
CA ILE A 226 39.94 -6.39 19.65
C ILE A 226 38.81 -7.09 20.40
N GLN A 227 39.11 -8.12 21.19
CA GLN A 227 38.11 -8.79 22.04
C GLN A 227 37.56 -7.86 23.12
N ALA A 228 38.43 -7.09 23.80
CA ALA A 228 38.01 -6.09 24.77
C ALA A 228 37.15 -4.97 24.13
N ALA A 229 37.43 -4.59 22.88
CA ALA A 229 36.61 -3.63 22.14
C ALA A 229 35.23 -4.20 21.75
N MET A 230 35.16 -5.48 21.37
CA MET A 230 33.90 -6.16 21.05
C MET A 230 33.02 -6.37 22.29
N GLU A 231 33.61 -6.69 23.44
CA GLU A 231 32.88 -6.81 24.71
C GLU A 231 32.33 -5.46 25.19
N ARG A 232 33.10 -4.38 25.07
CA ARG A 232 32.62 -3.02 25.34
C ARG A 232 31.50 -2.59 24.41
N ALA A 233 31.59 -2.95 23.13
CA ALA A 233 30.52 -2.66 22.15
C ALA A 233 29.25 -3.48 22.41
N LYS A 234 29.39 -4.73 22.88
CA LYS A 234 28.26 -5.58 23.27
C LYS A 234 27.59 -5.07 24.55
N ALA A 235 28.37 -4.66 25.55
CA ALA A 235 27.87 -4.03 26.77
C ALA A 235 27.18 -2.69 26.49
N GLN A 236 27.70 -1.88 25.55
CA GLN A 236 27.04 -0.64 25.12
C GLN A 236 25.75 -0.89 24.34
N ARG A 237 25.66 -1.99 23.58
CA ARG A 237 24.42 -2.41 22.90
C ARG A 237 23.36 -2.95 23.87
N GLU A 238 23.78 -3.68 24.91
CA GLU A 238 22.89 -4.18 25.96
C GLU A 238 22.42 -3.06 26.91
N ALA A 239 23.24 -2.02 27.14
CA ALA A 239 22.87 -0.82 27.89
C ALA A 239 22.03 0.18 27.09
N ALA A 240 21.97 0.05 25.76
CA ALA A 240 21.12 0.87 24.90
C ALA A 240 19.70 0.30 24.84
N GLN A 241 18.96 0.37 25.95
CA GLN A 241 17.51 0.25 25.93
C GLN A 241 16.91 1.45 25.15
N PRO A 242 15.84 1.27 24.36
CA PRO A 242 15.24 2.34 23.59
C PRO A 242 14.63 3.39 24.55
N LYS A 243 15.31 4.53 24.74
CA LYS A 243 14.92 5.66 25.60
C LYS A 243 13.64 6.41 25.17
N ASN A 244 12.77 5.77 24.41
CA ASN A 244 11.58 6.40 23.79
C ASN A 244 10.31 6.22 24.61
N THR A 245 10.43 5.91 25.91
CA THR A 245 9.30 5.73 26.84
C THR A 245 9.31 6.70 28.02
N ASP A 246 10.46 7.31 28.35
CA ASP A 246 10.64 7.91 29.69
C ASP A 246 10.43 9.44 29.74
N ASN A 247 10.18 10.09 28.60
CA ASN A 247 9.88 11.54 28.53
C ASN A 247 8.89 11.87 27.40
N LEU A 248 7.66 11.38 27.49
CA LEU A 248 6.57 11.77 26.57
C LEU A 248 5.87 13.05 27.06
N THR A 249 5.59 13.97 26.13
CA THR A 249 4.75 15.15 26.41
C THR A 249 3.30 14.73 26.71
N PRO A 250 2.48 15.57 27.38
CA PRO A 250 1.10 15.20 27.76
C PRO A 250 0.25 14.75 26.55
N ASP A 251 0.43 15.39 25.40
CA ASP A 251 -0.29 15.05 24.17
C ASP A 251 0.12 13.68 23.62
N GLN A 252 1.39 13.31 23.76
CA GLN A 252 1.90 12.00 23.32
C GLN A 252 1.40 10.88 24.23
N GLN A 253 1.22 11.15 25.53
CA GLN A 253 0.62 10.20 26.47
C GLN A 253 -0.87 9.96 26.15
N GLN A 254 -1.61 11.01 25.80
CA GLN A 254 -3.01 10.88 25.38
C GLN A 254 -3.15 10.09 24.08
N ALA A 255 -2.30 10.36 23.08
CA ALA A 255 -2.30 9.61 21.83
C ALA A 255 -1.94 8.12 22.04
N ALA A 256 -0.98 7.83 22.92
CA ALA A 256 -0.63 6.45 23.27
C ALA A 256 -1.79 5.72 23.95
N ALA A 257 -2.46 6.35 24.91
CA ALA A 257 -3.61 5.79 25.61
C ALA A 257 -4.81 5.53 24.68
N GLU A 258 -5.06 6.42 23.71
CA GLU A 258 -6.12 6.25 22.72
C GLU A 258 -5.82 5.07 21.77
N ILE A 259 -4.56 4.93 21.33
CA ILE A 259 -4.11 3.80 20.52
C ILE A 259 -4.24 2.48 21.29
N GLU A 260 -3.91 2.47 22.57
CA GLU A 260 -3.97 1.29 23.43
C GLU A 260 -5.41 0.88 23.74
N ALA A 261 -6.30 1.84 24.01
CA ALA A 261 -7.74 1.61 24.11
C ALA A 261 -8.30 1.00 22.82
N ARG A 262 -7.82 1.45 21.65
CA ARG A 262 -8.22 0.89 20.35
C ARG A 262 -7.72 -0.53 20.15
N ARG A 263 -6.51 -0.86 20.63
CA ARG A 263 -5.96 -2.24 20.59
C ARG A 263 -6.70 -3.17 21.55
N ALA A 264 -7.06 -2.70 22.75
CA ALA A 264 -7.84 -3.45 23.72
C ALA A 264 -9.25 -3.75 23.19
N ALA A 265 -9.91 -2.77 22.58
CA ALA A 265 -11.19 -2.96 21.90
C ALA A 265 -11.09 -3.99 20.74
N ALA A 266 -9.94 -4.03 20.05
CA ALA A 266 -9.66 -4.99 18.99
C ALA A 266 -9.15 -6.37 19.48
N ARG A 267 -9.00 -6.60 20.79
CA ARG A 267 -8.42 -7.82 21.40
C ARG A 267 -7.03 -8.21 20.85
N LEU A 268 -6.24 -7.21 20.44
CA LEU A 268 -4.86 -7.39 19.97
C LEU A 268 -3.90 -7.03 21.11
N ALA A 269 -3.92 -7.79 22.20
CA ALA A 269 -2.94 -7.65 23.28
C ALA A 269 -1.65 -8.40 22.90
N VAL A 270 -0.52 -7.70 22.89
CA VAL A 270 0.81 -8.31 22.84
C VAL A 270 1.09 -8.85 24.25
N PRO A 271 1.58 -10.09 24.42
CA PRO A 271 1.97 -10.56 25.74
C PRO A 271 3.13 -9.71 26.26
N GLU A 272 2.98 -9.16 27.47
CA GLU A 272 4.07 -8.52 28.19
C GLU A 272 5.23 -9.51 28.33
N ALA A 273 6.43 -9.07 27.92
CA ALA A 273 7.65 -9.86 28.09
C ALA A 273 7.92 -10.04 29.61
N PRO A 274 8.36 -11.23 30.06
CA PRO A 274 8.56 -11.48 31.48
C PRO A 274 9.66 -10.58 32.04
N ALA A 275 9.33 -9.88 33.11
CA ALA A 275 10.29 -9.20 33.97
C ALA A 275 11.26 -10.26 34.54
N ASN A 276 12.54 -10.09 34.24
CA ASN A 276 13.60 -10.97 34.69
C ASN A 276 13.91 -10.64 36.16
N GLU A 277 13.20 -11.28 37.09
CA GLU A 277 13.58 -11.38 38.50
C GLU A 277 14.79 -12.33 38.61
N LYS A 278 15.98 -11.75 38.81
CA LYS A 278 17.13 -12.45 39.39
C LYS A 278 17.65 -11.66 40.58
N SER A 279 17.07 -11.96 41.73
CA SER A 279 17.66 -11.76 43.06
C SER A 279 17.97 -13.13 43.65
N GLU A 280 19.18 -13.23 44.22
CA GLU A 280 19.89 -14.39 44.80
C GLU A 280 20.78 -15.21 43.85
#